data_AF-A0A2C6EDD3-F1
#
_entry.id   AF-A0A2C6EDD3-F1
#
_cell.length_a   1.000
_cell.length_b   1.000
_cell.length_c   1.000
_cell.angle_alpha   90.00
_cell.angle_beta   90.00
_cell.angle_gamma   90.00
#
_symmetry.space_group_name_H-M   'P 1'
#
loop_
_entity.id
_entity.type
_entity.pdbx_description
1 polymer ?
#
loop_
_entity_poly.entity_id
_entity_poly.type
_entity_poly.pdbx_seq_one_letter_code
_entity_poly.pdbx_strand_id
1 'polypeptide(L)'
;METWNRETLLHYAQNNQSEKDISKLKRAISSVVETQMLCNYHYRTLQALLDEHMRNNPTESCLFRSRFSGDAEANNKNFEFTLGCRANIIAIVRTLHSLSDIVSFVIYLGLGLNLNKSTKLPNSKITLYHVKIKLETHTKYMELLLLLNRLTDNTDYKHLGRLSNQTKHSSIVRPLSHFNLKEKGIERYQFIFEEIETQPGSNEKFAETSAIPLIEKEFKRQNDIVINILHCLDKLVSAAI
;
A
#
# COMPACT_ATOMS: atom_id res chain seq x y z
N MET A 1 -9.43 13.79 8.43
CA MET A 1 -8.53 13.71 7.27
C MET A 1 -8.63 15.02 6.54
N GLU A 2 -7.55 15.79 6.47
CA GLU A 2 -7.50 16.96 5.58
C GLU A 2 -7.78 16.49 4.15
N THR A 3 -8.70 17.17 3.48
CA THR A 3 -9.08 16.89 2.09
C THR A 3 -8.24 17.75 1.17
N TRP A 4 -7.47 17.13 0.29
CA TRP A 4 -6.74 17.81 -0.78
C TRP A 4 -7.71 18.39 -1.83
N ASN A 5 -7.55 19.67 -2.22
CA ASN A 5 -8.30 20.28 -3.32
C ASN A 5 -7.58 20.09 -4.66
N ARG A 6 -8.13 19.23 -5.52
CA ARG A 6 -7.59 18.91 -6.85
C ARG A 6 -7.81 19.97 -7.94
N GLU A 7 -8.57 21.03 -7.66
CA GLU A 7 -8.98 22.02 -8.68
C GLU A 7 -7.78 22.73 -9.29
N THR A 8 -6.81 23.14 -8.48
CA THR A 8 -5.60 23.83 -8.94
C THR A 8 -4.83 22.98 -9.95
N LEU A 9 -4.57 21.72 -9.61
CA LEU A 9 -3.86 20.79 -10.49
C LEU A 9 -4.61 20.53 -11.80
N LEU A 10 -5.93 20.37 -11.72
CA LEU A 10 -6.77 20.14 -12.90
C LEU A 10 -6.84 21.38 -13.79
N HIS A 11 -6.95 22.58 -13.23
CA HIS A 11 -6.95 23.84 -13.96
C HIS A 11 -5.61 24.04 -14.69
N TYR A 12 -4.49 23.82 -14.00
CA TYR A 12 -3.17 23.84 -14.63
C TYR A 12 -3.08 22.83 -15.79
N ALA A 13 -3.53 21.59 -15.60
CA ALA A 13 -3.51 20.59 -16.65
C ALA A 13 -4.42 20.95 -17.84
N GLN A 14 -5.59 21.54 -17.60
CA GLN A 14 -6.51 22.00 -18.65
C GLN A 14 -5.91 23.04 -19.58
N ASN A 15 -5.06 23.92 -19.04
CA ASN A 15 -4.42 24.97 -19.82
C ASN A 15 -3.18 24.49 -20.61
N ASN A 16 -2.61 23.34 -20.24
CA ASN A 16 -1.29 22.91 -20.75
C ASN A 16 -1.31 21.56 -21.48
N GLN A 17 -2.38 20.77 -21.38
CA GLN A 17 -2.39 19.37 -21.83
C GLN A 17 -3.54 19.03 -22.77
N SER A 18 -3.35 17.93 -23.50
CA SER A 18 -4.42 17.36 -24.32
C SER A 18 -5.56 16.81 -23.46
N GLU A 19 -6.79 16.84 -23.98
CA GLU A 19 -7.97 16.26 -23.33
C GLU A 19 -7.75 14.78 -22.92
N LYS A 20 -7.03 14.03 -23.75
CA LYS A 20 -6.66 12.64 -23.47
C LYS A 20 -5.79 12.50 -22.22
N ASP A 21 -4.81 13.39 -22.02
CA ASP A 21 -3.93 13.33 -20.85
C ASP A 21 -4.63 13.86 -19.60
N ILE A 22 -5.50 14.86 -19.73
CA ILE A 22 -6.38 15.33 -18.64
C ILE A 22 -7.30 14.20 -18.15
N SER A 23 -7.88 13.42 -19.07
CA SER A 23 -8.73 12.26 -18.72
C SER A 23 -7.95 11.19 -17.94
N LYS A 24 -6.70 10.90 -18.35
CA LYS A 24 -5.82 9.99 -17.61
C LYS A 24 -5.45 10.53 -16.24
N LEU A 25 -5.15 11.82 -16.11
CA LEU A 25 -4.84 12.46 -14.84
C LEU A 25 -6.03 12.39 -13.88
N LYS A 26 -7.24 12.74 -14.35
CA LYS A 26 -8.48 12.62 -13.56
C LYS A 26 -8.68 11.19 -13.06
N ARG A 27 -8.48 10.19 -13.93
CA ARG A 27 -8.57 8.77 -13.55
C ARG A 27 -7.54 8.41 -12.48
N ALA A 28 -6.28 8.82 -12.66
CA ALA A 28 -5.22 8.53 -11.70
C ALA A 28 -5.49 9.18 -10.33
N ILE A 29 -5.97 10.42 -10.30
CA ILE A 29 -6.41 11.09 -9.07
C ILE A 29 -7.53 10.30 -8.38
N SER A 30 -8.57 9.88 -9.11
CA SER A 30 -9.63 9.05 -8.55
C SER A 30 -9.09 7.72 -8.01
N SER A 31 -8.16 7.10 -8.73
CA SER A 31 -7.52 5.84 -8.31
C SER A 31 -6.69 5.98 -7.03
N VAL A 32 -6.10 7.15 -6.73
CA VAL A 32 -5.45 7.40 -5.42
C VAL A 32 -6.48 7.27 -4.30
N VAL A 33 -7.61 7.97 -4.41
CA VAL A 33 -8.69 7.97 -3.41
C VAL A 33 -9.29 6.56 -3.28
N GLU A 34 -9.60 5.92 -4.40
CA GLU A 34 -10.16 4.56 -4.43
C GLU A 34 -9.21 3.56 -3.78
N THR A 35 -7.90 3.65 -4.02
CA THR A 35 -6.88 2.79 -3.42
C THR A 35 -6.88 2.93 -1.88
N GLN A 36 -6.96 4.14 -1.36
CA GLN A 36 -7.06 4.39 0.08
C GLN A 36 -8.35 3.79 0.67
N MET A 37 -9.48 3.95 -0.02
CA MET A 37 -10.77 3.38 0.38
C MET A 37 -10.75 1.85 0.38
N LEU A 38 -10.19 1.22 -0.66
CA LEU A 38 -10.05 -0.23 -0.77
C LEU A 38 -9.17 -0.79 0.35
N CYS A 39 -8.06 -0.12 0.66
CA CYS A 39 -7.18 -0.53 1.75
C CYS A 39 -7.93 -0.49 3.09
N ASN A 40 -8.64 0.61 3.38
CA ASN A 40 -9.45 0.74 4.58
C ASN A 40 -10.59 -0.28 4.64
N TYR A 41 -11.23 -0.58 3.52
CA TYR A 41 -12.28 -1.62 3.44
C TYR A 41 -11.74 -2.99 3.85
N HIS A 42 -10.62 -3.42 3.28
CA HIS A 42 -10.01 -4.70 3.62
C HIS A 42 -9.48 -4.75 5.05
N TYR A 43 -8.95 -3.64 5.56
CA TYR A 43 -8.52 -3.54 6.95
C TYR A 43 -9.70 -3.71 7.93
N ARG A 44 -10.82 -3.02 7.69
CA ARG A 44 -12.04 -3.18 8.50
C ARG A 44 -12.63 -4.59 8.41
N THR A 45 -12.58 -5.19 7.21
CA THR A 45 -13.04 -6.57 7.00
C THR A 45 -12.19 -7.56 7.78
N LEU A 46 -10.87 -7.38 7.77
CA LEU A 46 -9.93 -8.18 8.57
C LEU A 46 -10.23 -8.05 10.07
N GLN A 47 -10.44 -6.84 10.57
CA GLN A 47 -10.82 -6.62 11.98
C GLN A 47 -12.13 -7.32 12.34
N ALA A 48 -13.16 -7.18 11.50
CA ALA A 48 -14.45 -7.83 11.72
C ALA A 48 -14.33 -9.38 11.76
N LEU A 49 -13.53 -9.96 10.87
CA LEU A 49 -13.26 -11.41 10.86
C LEU A 49 -12.57 -11.87 12.15
N LEU A 50 -11.56 -11.12 12.61
CA LEU A 50 -10.85 -11.41 13.86
C LEU A 50 -11.81 -11.32 15.06
N ASP A 51 -12.60 -10.25 15.14
CA ASP A 51 -13.55 -10.03 16.24
C ASP A 51 -14.66 -11.08 16.27
N GLU A 52 -15.22 -11.44 15.11
CA GLU A 52 -16.21 -12.52 15.00
C GLU A 52 -15.62 -13.87 15.43
N HIS A 53 -14.42 -14.20 14.96
CA HIS A 53 -13.76 -15.44 15.32
C HIS A 53 -13.48 -15.52 16.82
N MET A 54 -13.06 -14.41 17.44
CA MET A 54 -12.84 -14.31 18.89
C MET A 54 -14.13 -14.43 19.69
N ARG A 55 -15.23 -13.83 19.24
CA ARG A 55 -16.55 -13.98 19.90
C ARG A 55 -17.04 -15.42 19.87
N ASN A 56 -16.83 -16.11 18.75
CA ASN A 56 -17.22 -17.51 18.59
C ASN A 56 -16.30 -18.48 19.34
N ASN A 57 -15.11 -18.02 19.75
CA ASN A 57 -14.12 -18.82 20.48
C ASN A 57 -13.55 -18.05 21.69
N PRO A 58 -14.37 -17.77 22.72
CA PRO A 58 -14.01 -16.85 23.80
C PRO A 58 -12.96 -17.40 24.77
N THR A 59 -12.65 -18.71 24.71
CA THR A 59 -11.71 -19.37 25.63
C THR A 59 -10.59 -20.09 24.89
N GLU A 60 -9.46 -20.29 25.58
CA GLU A 60 -8.34 -21.12 25.12
C GLU A 60 -8.78 -22.52 24.70
N SER A 61 -9.67 -23.11 25.47
CA SER A 61 -10.17 -24.46 25.24
C SER A 61 -11.01 -24.54 23.97
N CYS A 62 -11.81 -23.50 23.67
CA CYS A 62 -12.56 -23.40 22.41
C CYS A 62 -11.61 -23.34 21.22
N LEU A 63 -10.56 -22.53 21.33
CA LEU A 63 -9.56 -22.34 20.27
C LEU A 63 -8.71 -23.59 20.02
N PHE A 64 -8.26 -24.24 21.10
CA PHE A 64 -7.55 -25.50 21.02
C PHE A 64 -8.44 -26.57 20.37
N ARG A 65 -9.70 -26.67 20.77
CA ARG A 65 -10.66 -27.60 20.15
C ARG A 65 -10.91 -27.28 18.67
N SER A 66 -11.06 -26.01 18.31
CA SER A 66 -11.26 -25.61 16.92
C SER A 66 -10.08 -25.93 16.00
N ARG A 67 -8.85 -26.00 16.55
CA ARG A 67 -7.63 -26.22 15.76
C ARG A 67 -7.11 -27.65 15.78
N PHE A 68 -7.37 -28.38 16.86
CA PHE A 68 -6.80 -29.71 17.11
C PHE A 68 -7.85 -30.81 17.28
N SER A 69 -9.14 -30.51 17.08
CA SER A 69 -10.15 -31.57 17.04
C SER A 69 -10.10 -32.33 15.71
N GLY A 70 -10.48 -33.60 15.74
CA GLY A 70 -10.79 -34.38 14.55
C GLY A 70 -12.13 -34.01 13.91
N ASP A 71 -12.78 -32.93 14.37
CA ASP A 71 -14.08 -32.48 13.87
C ASP A 71 -13.89 -31.76 12.52
N ALA A 72 -14.41 -32.37 11.45
CA ALA A 72 -14.31 -31.84 10.10
C ALA A 72 -14.99 -30.46 9.95
N GLU A 73 -16.09 -30.20 10.66
CA GLU A 73 -16.81 -28.93 10.56
C GLU A 73 -16.02 -27.81 11.23
N ALA A 74 -15.48 -28.06 12.43
CA ALA A 74 -14.61 -27.12 13.14
C ALA A 74 -13.34 -26.80 12.32
N ASN A 75 -12.73 -27.81 11.72
CA ASN A 75 -11.56 -27.64 10.86
C ASN A 75 -11.87 -26.80 9.61
N ASN A 76 -13.03 -27.02 8.97
CA ASN A 76 -13.46 -26.24 7.82
C ASN A 76 -13.71 -24.77 8.18
N LYS A 77 -14.38 -24.48 9.30
CA LYS A 77 -14.59 -23.10 9.79
C LYS A 77 -13.28 -22.37 10.09
N ASN A 78 -12.32 -23.06 10.71
CA ASN A 78 -11.00 -22.49 10.98
C ASN A 78 -10.19 -22.24 9.70
N PHE A 79 -10.33 -23.12 8.70
CA PHE A 79 -9.74 -22.93 7.38
C PHE A 79 -10.30 -21.68 6.68
N GLU A 80 -11.63 -21.54 6.60
CA GLU A 80 -12.30 -20.38 5.99
C GLU A 80 -11.91 -19.07 6.68
N PHE A 81 -11.87 -19.06 8.02
CA PHE A 81 -11.40 -17.90 8.79
C PHE A 81 -9.96 -17.52 8.42
N THR A 82 -9.05 -18.50 8.42
CA THR A 82 -7.63 -18.27 8.09
C THR A 82 -7.47 -17.78 6.65
N LEU A 83 -8.23 -18.36 5.72
CA LEU A 83 -8.23 -17.98 4.30
C LEU A 83 -8.73 -16.54 4.13
N GLY A 84 -9.85 -16.18 4.78
CA GLY A 84 -10.42 -14.83 4.75
C GLY A 84 -9.46 -13.77 5.29
N CYS A 85 -8.78 -14.06 6.40
CA CYS A 85 -7.76 -13.14 6.94
C CYS A 85 -6.58 -12.97 5.98
N ARG A 86 -6.06 -14.07 5.43
CA ARG A 86 -4.97 -14.05 4.45
C ARG A 86 -5.33 -13.26 3.19
N ALA A 87 -6.54 -13.46 2.67
CA ALA A 87 -7.02 -12.76 1.49
C ALA A 87 -7.04 -11.24 1.71
N ASN A 88 -7.56 -10.78 2.85
CA ASN A 88 -7.58 -9.37 3.19
C ASN A 88 -6.17 -8.80 3.41
N ILE A 89 -5.28 -9.51 4.11
CA ILE A 89 -3.88 -9.10 4.31
C ILE A 89 -3.17 -8.90 2.96
N ILE A 90 -3.29 -9.86 2.04
CA ILE A 90 -2.65 -9.77 0.72
C ILE A 90 -3.24 -8.63 -0.10
N ALA A 91 -4.56 -8.44 -0.06
CA ALA A 91 -5.23 -7.33 -0.72
C ALA A 91 -4.65 -5.99 -0.21
N ILE A 92 -4.56 -5.82 1.11
CA ILE A 92 -3.99 -4.60 1.71
C ILE A 92 -2.55 -4.36 1.27
N VAL A 93 -1.68 -5.37 1.34
CA VAL A 93 -0.27 -5.26 0.91
C VAL A 93 -0.17 -4.80 -0.55
N ARG A 94 -0.97 -5.39 -1.44
CA ARG A 94 -0.99 -5.04 -2.86
C ARG A 94 -1.52 -3.63 -3.10
N THR A 95 -2.60 -3.26 -2.42
CA THR A 95 -3.22 -1.94 -2.52
C THR A 95 -2.26 -0.85 -2.02
N LEU A 96 -1.64 -1.03 -0.86
CA LEU A 96 -0.61 -0.11 -0.33
C LEU A 96 0.55 0.03 -1.32
N HIS A 97 1.08 -1.08 -1.83
CA HIS A 97 2.19 -1.01 -2.77
C HIS A 97 1.81 -0.31 -4.09
N SER A 98 0.58 -0.47 -4.58
CA SER A 98 0.14 0.20 -5.81
C SER A 98 -0.04 1.72 -5.66
N LEU A 99 -0.22 2.22 -4.44
CA LEU A 99 -0.47 3.64 -4.18
C LEU A 99 0.68 4.52 -4.70
N SER A 100 1.93 4.11 -4.47
CA SER A 100 3.12 4.82 -4.95
C SER A 100 3.20 4.89 -6.48
N ASP A 101 2.78 3.84 -7.16
CA ASP A 101 2.80 3.78 -8.62
C ASP A 101 1.75 4.73 -9.21
N ILE A 102 0.54 4.74 -8.63
CA ILE A 102 -0.52 5.67 -9.06
C ILE A 102 -0.10 7.12 -8.79
N VAL A 103 0.46 7.42 -7.62
CA VAL A 103 0.99 8.74 -7.28
C VAL A 103 2.09 9.17 -8.25
N SER A 104 2.96 8.27 -8.67
CA SER A 104 3.99 8.58 -9.68
C SER A 104 3.38 9.03 -11.01
N PHE A 105 2.25 8.42 -11.39
CA PHE A 105 1.52 8.77 -12.60
C PHE A 105 0.80 10.13 -12.47
N VAL A 106 0.24 10.42 -11.29
CA VAL A 106 -0.33 11.74 -10.96
C VAL A 106 0.74 12.83 -11.03
N ILE A 107 1.94 12.60 -10.49
CA ILE A 107 3.06 13.55 -10.58
C ILE A 107 3.49 13.75 -12.03
N TYR A 108 3.66 12.65 -12.77
CA TYR A 108 4.14 12.67 -14.15
C TYR A 108 3.24 13.48 -15.07
N LEU A 109 1.92 13.23 -15.00
CA LEU A 109 0.95 14.01 -15.75
C LEU A 109 0.72 15.38 -15.12
N GLY A 110 0.56 15.49 -13.81
CA GLY A 110 0.24 16.74 -13.12
C GLY A 110 1.26 17.85 -13.35
N LEU A 111 2.56 17.51 -13.40
CA LEU A 111 3.63 18.48 -13.70
C LEU A 111 3.88 18.66 -15.20
N GLY A 112 3.14 17.98 -16.08
CA GLY A 112 3.33 18.04 -17.53
C GLY A 112 4.65 17.43 -18.00
N LEU A 113 5.22 16.46 -17.28
CA LEU A 113 6.50 15.83 -17.65
C LEU A 113 6.42 15.08 -18.98
N ASN A 114 5.22 14.68 -19.40
CA ASN A 114 4.92 14.08 -20.70
C ASN A 114 5.10 15.06 -21.88
N LEU A 115 5.07 16.37 -21.65
CA LEU A 115 5.11 17.40 -22.68
C LEU A 115 6.55 17.73 -23.12
N ASN A 116 7.50 17.71 -22.19
CA ASN A 116 8.89 18.03 -22.48
C ASN A 116 9.67 16.76 -22.89
N LYS A 117 10.37 16.83 -24.03
CA LYS A 117 11.18 15.72 -24.57
C LYS A 117 12.24 15.20 -23.58
N SER A 118 12.82 16.06 -22.74
CA SER A 118 13.86 15.66 -21.77
C SER A 118 13.29 14.88 -20.57
N THR A 119 12.05 15.17 -20.18
CA THR A 119 11.36 14.55 -19.04
C THR A 119 10.41 13.42 -19.44
N LYS A 120 10.08 13.31 -20.73
CA LYS A 120 9.15 12.31 -21.24
C LYS A 120 9.67 10.89 -21.01
N LEU A 121 8.80 10.04 -20.49
CA LEU A 121 9.04 8.63 -20.23
C LEU A 121 8.15 7.78 -21.14
N PRO A 122 8.63 6.61 -21.62
CA PRO A 122 7.75 5.61 -22.23
C PRO A 122 6.78 5.07 -21.17
N ASN A 123 5.57 4.67 -21.58
CA ASN A 123 4.51 4.26 -20.65
C ASN A 123 4.95 3.16 -19.67
N SER A 124 5.72 2.17 -20.14
CA SER A 124 6.24 1.07 -19.31
C SER A 124 7.27 1.50 -18.25
N LYS A 125 7.78 2.74 -18.33
CA LYS A 125 8.74 3.32 -17.39
C LYS A 125 8.14 4.43 -16.54
N ILE A 126 6.82 4.66 -16.57
CA ILE A 126 6.19 5.60 -15.64
C ILE A 126 6.07 4.91 -14.28
N THR A 127 7.20 4.87 -13.58
CA THR A 127 7.34 4.35 -12.23
C THR A 127 7.92 5.44 -11.34
N LEU A 128 7.71 5.33 -10.03
CA LEU A 128 8.20 6.33 -9.08
C LEU A 128 9.72 6.53 -9.16
N TYR A 129 10.48 5.46 -9.42
CA TYR A 129 11.92 5.51 -9.64
C TYR A 129 12.30 6.44 -10.81
N HIS A 130 11.72 6.21 -11.99
CA HIS A 130 12.05 7.01 -13.18
C HIS A 130 11.52 8.45 -13.06
N VAL A 131 10.36 8.65 -12.43
CA VAL A 131 9.83 9.99 -12.17
C VAL A 131 10.79 10.77 -11.27
N LYS A 132 11.30 10.18 -10.19
CA LYS A 132 12.30 10.82 -9.31
C LYS A 132 13.55 11.26 -10.08
N ILE A 133 14.12 10.40 -10.92
CA ILE A 133 15.29 10.74 -11.77
C ILE A 133 15.01 11.97 -12.64
N LYS A 134 13.79 12.09 -13.19
CA LYS A 134 13.40 13.26 -14.01
C LYS A 134 13.19 14.52 -13.18
N LEU A 135 12.83 14.41 -11.91
CA LEU A 135 12.67 15.56 -11.02
C LEU A 135 14.02 16.05 -10.48
N GLU A 136 14.99 15.15 -10.26
CA GLU A 136 16.34 15.46 -9.75
C GLU A 136 17.11 16.47 -10.61
N THR A 137 16.78 16.56 -11.90
CA THR A 137 17.41 17.52 -12.82
C THR A 137 16.92 18.97 -12.63
N HIS A 138 15.99 19.23 -11.72
CA HIS A 138 15.38 20.55 -11.51
C HIS A 138 15.24 20.90 -10.02
N THR A 139 15.96 21.94 -9.58
CA THR A 139 15.98 22.40 -8.18
C THR A 139 14.61 22.82 -7.64
N LYS A 140 13.69 23.26 -8.51
CA LYS A 140 12.32 23.60 -8.11
C LYS A 140 11.52 22.41 -7.54
N TYR A 141 11.93 21.17 -7.79
CA TYR A 141 11.25 19.97 -7.31
C TYR A 141 11.88 19.36 -6.05
N MET A 142 12.81 20.04 -5.39
CA MET A 142 13.52 19.50 -4.22
C MET A 142 12.59 19.13 -3.06
N GLU A 143 11.57 19.96 -2.75
CA GLU A 143 10.59 19.65 -1.70
C GLU A 143 9.80 18.38 -2.04
N LEU A 144 9.33 18.26 -3.28
CA LEU A 144 8.63 17.06 -3.76
C LEU A 144 9.54 15.82 -3.68
N LEU A 145 10.79 15.93 -4.12
CA LEU A 145 11.77 14.83 -4.05
C LEU A 145 11.99 14.34 -2.61
N LEU A 146 12.08 15.25 -1.63
CA LEU A 146 12.18 14.87 -0.22
C LEU A 146 10.96 14.07 0.24
N LEU A 147 9.75 14.46 -0.17
CA LEU A 147 8.52 13.72 0.14
C LEU A 147 8.51 12.33 -0.53
N LEU A 148 8.92 12.22 -1.79
CA LEU A 148 9.01 10.93 -2.50
C LEU A 148 10.10 10.03 -1.90
N ASN A 149 11.21 10.60 -1.44
CA ASN A 149 12.23 9.87 -0.70
C ASN A 149 11.67 9.37 0.64
N ARG A 150 10.98 10.21 1.41
CA ARG A 150 10.31 9.77 2.65
C ARG A 150 9.28 8.67 2.39
N LEU A 151 8.58 8.69 1.25
CA LEU A 151 7.65 7.63 0.88
C LEU A 151 8.36 6.28 0.67
N THR A 152 9.46 6.30 -0.09
CA THR A 152 10.12 5.10 -0.65
C THR A 152 11.31 4.58 0.13
N ASP A 153 12.05 5.45 0.80
CA ASP A 153 13.25 5.11 1.57
C ASP A 153 12.88 4.77 3.02
N ASN A 154 11.97 3.81 3.16
CA ASN A 154 11.54 3.28 4.43
C ASN A 154 11.62 1.75 4.38
N THR A 155 12.16 1.14 5.45
CA THR A 155 12.35 -0.32 5.53
C THR A 155 11.03 -1.07 5.39
N ASP A 156 9.96 -0.60 6.02
CA ASP A 156 8.64 -1.24 5.98
C ASP A 156 8.01 -1.12 4.59
N TYR A 157 8.19 0.02 3.93
CA TYR A 157 7.77 0.19 2.53
C TYR A 157 8.49 -0.79 1.60
N LYS A 158 9.82 -0.93 1.75
CA LYS A 158 10.62 -1.87 0.95
C LYS A 158 10.19 -3.31 1.24
N HIS A 159 9.89 -3.63 2.49
CA HIS A 159 9.35 -4.93 2.91
C HIS A 159 7.99 -5.21 2.24
N LEU A 160 7.04 -4.26 2.30
CA LEU A 160 5.75 -4.38 1.60
C LEU A 160 5.91 -4.55 0.09
N GLY A 161 6.84 -3.83 -0.53
CA GLY A 161 7.15 -3.97 -1.95
C GLY A 161 7.65 -5.37 -2.29
N ARG A 162 8.53 -5.92 -1.46
CA ARG A 162 9.03 -7.29 -1.61
C ARG A 162 7.92 -8.33 -1.44
N LEU A 163 7.08 -8.19 -0.40
CA LEU A 163 5.92 -9.05 -0.15
C LEU A 163 4.94 -9.01 -1.34
N SER A 164 4.57 -7.81 -1.80
CA SER A 164 3.71 -7.62 -2.97
C SER A 164 4.30 -8.32 -4.20
N ASN A 165 5.57 -8.11 -4.50
CA ASN A 165 6.22 -8.73 -5.66
C ASN A 165 6.30 -10.26 -5.55
N GLN A 166 6.58 -10.78 -4.36
CA GLN A 166 6.60 -12.22 -4.12
C GLN A 166 5.21 -12.84 -4.35
N THR A 167 4.14 -12.23 -3.82
CA THR A 167 2.76 -12.69 -4.06
C THR A 167 2.33 -12.59 -5.52
N LYS A 168 2.96 -11.72 -6.33
CA LYS A 168 2.67 -11.56 -7.75
C LYS A 168 3.41 -12.57 -8.63
N HIS A 169 4.67 -12.89 -8.29
CA HIS A 169 5.59 -13.56 -9.21
C HIS A 169 6.08 -14.93 -8.75
N SER A 170 6.02 -15.25 -7.46
CA SER A 170 6.71 -16.42 -6.91
C SER A 170 5.81 -17.30 -6.06
N SER A 171 5.22 -16.76 -4.99
CA SER A 171 4.41 -17.53 -4.06
C SER A 171 3.51 -16.63 -3.23
N ILE A 172 2.33 -17.13 -2.87
CA ILE A 172 1.50 -16.49 -1.86
C ILE A 172 2.29 -16.49 -0.55
N VAL A 173 2.69 -15.30 -0.08
CA VAL A 173 3.21 -15.15 1.29
C VAL A 173 2.06 -15.50 2.21
N ARG A 174 2.17 -16.65 2.88
CA ARG A 174 1.16 -17.15 3.79
C ARG A 174 1.48 -16.57 5.15
N PRO A 175 0.82 -15.50 5.62
CA PRO A 175 0.99 -15.16 7.01
C PRO A 175 0.53 -16.36 7.83
N LEU A 176 1.46 -16.91 8.61
CA LEU A 176 1.22 -18.07 9.44
C LEU A 176 0.36 -17.60 10.62
N SER A 177 -0.75 -18.31 10.85
CA SER A 177 -1.59 -18.05 12.00
C SER A 177 -0.93 -18.67 13.24
N HIS A 178 -0.26 -17.81 13.99
CA HIS A 178 0.34 -18.14 15.26
C HIS A 178 -0.67 -17.91 16.38
N PHE A 179 -0.61 -18.81 17.36
CA PHE A 179 -1.41 -18.72 18.56
C PHE A 179 -0.49 -18.49 19.76
N ASN A 180 -0.46 -17.25 20.25
CA ASN A 180 0.34 -16.92 21.42
C ASN A 180 -0.52 -17.04 22.69
N LEU A 181 -0.30 -18.11 23.45
CA LEU A 181 -0.99 -18.39 24.71
C LEU A 181 -0.73 -17.35 25.81
N LYS A 182 0.33 -16.55 25.70
CA LYS A 182 0.66 -15.50 26.67
C LYS A 182 -0.19 -14.24 26.49
N GLU A 183 -0.70 -14.01 25.28
CA GLU A 183 -1.51 -12.84 24.97
C GLU A 183 -2.99 -13.05 25.35
N LYS A 184 -3.78 -11.97 25.35
CA LYS A 184 -5.23 -12.00 25.61
C LYS A 184 -6.00 -11.36 24.46
N GLY A 185 -7.24 -11.82 24.25
CA GLY A 185 -8.10 -11.27 23.20
C GLY A 185 -7.53 -11.48 21.79
N ILE A 186 -7.69 -10.46 20.93
CA ILE A 186 -7.31 -10.48 19.52
C ILE A 186 -5.80 -10.65 19.29
N GLU A 187 -4.97 -10.23 20.25
CA GLU A 187 -3.51 -10.28 20.16
C GLU A 187 -2.95 -11.71 20.18
N ARG A 188 -3.78 -12.69 20.57
CA ARG A 188 -3.47 -14.12 20.47
C ARG A 188 -3.31 -14.59 19.03
N TYR A 189 -4.04 -13.96 18.11
CA TYR A 189 -4.03 -14.28 16.69
C TYR A 189 -3.03 -13.40 15.98
N GLN A 190 -1.87 -13.99 15.70
CA GLN A 190 -0.81 -13.30 14.99
C GLN A 190 -0.70 -13.86 13.58
N PHE A 191 -0.78 -12.97 12.60
CA PHE A 191 -0.50 -13.26 11.21
C PHE A 191 0.92 -12.80 10.94
N ILE A 192 1.83 -13.73 10.71
CA ILE A 192 3.26 -13.43 10.65
C ILE A 192 3.77 -13.65 9.23
N PHE A 193 4.33 -12.61 8.63
CA PHE A 193 5.13 -12.74 7.41
C PHE A 193 6.46 -13.40 7.77
N GLU A 194 6.76 -14.52 7.10
CA GLU A 194 8.02 -15.22 7.23
C GLU A 194 9.20 -14.33 6.81
N GLU A 195 10.40 -14.71 7.24
CA GLU A 195 11.63 -14.08 6.77
C GLU A 195 11.74 -14.18 5.24
N ILE A 196 12.02 -13.08 4.56
CA ILE A 196 12.18 -13.03 3.10
C ILE A 196 13.42 -12.27 2.68
N GLU A 197 14.08 -12.72 1.62
CA GLU A 197 15.22 -12.01 1.03
C GLU A 197 14.82 -10.60 0.57
N THR A 198 15.66 -9.60 0.87
CA THR A 198 15.40 -8.21 0.46
C THR A 198 15.34 -8.06 -1.06
N GLN A 199 16.13 -8.87 -1.76
CA GLN A 199 16.12 -9.02 -3.22
C GLN A 199 16.31 -10.51 -3.57
N PRO A 200 15.78 -10.99 -4.71
CA PRO A 200 15.99 -12.38 -5.13
C PRO A 200 17.48 -12.73 -5.22
N GLY A 201 17.91 -13.76 -4.48
CA GLY A 201 19.31 -14.21 -4.42
C GLY A 201 20.21 -13.39 -3.50
N SER A 202 19.64 -12.50 -2.68
CA SER A 202 20.37 -11.73 -1.66
C SER A 202 20.55 -12.52 -0.36
N ASN A 203 21.68 -12.33 0.31
CA ASN A 203 21.88 -12.82 1.69
C ASN A 203 21.23 -11.92 2.75
N GLU A 204 20.88 -10.68 2.39
CA GLU A 204 20.16 -9.76 3.27
C GLU A 204 18.67 -10.11 3.26
N LYS A 205 18.05 -10.10 4.44
CA LYS A 205 16.65 -10.50 4.62
C LYS A 205 15.87 -9.52 5.48
N PHE A 206 14.59 -9.38 5.16
CA PHE A 206 13.61 -8.83 6.09
C PHE A 206 13.28 -9.88 7.13
N ALA A 207 13.40 -9.51 8.40
CA ALA A 207 13.06 -10.37 9.51
C ALA A 207 11.56 -10.72 9.52
N GLU A 208 11.25 -11.83 10.18
CA GLU A 208 9.88 -12.23 10.49
C GLU A 208 9.11 -11.06 11.13
N THR A 209 7.94 -10.74 10.59
CA THR A 209 7.20 -9.51 10.97
C THR A 209 5.71 -9.77 11.10
N SER A 210 5.08 -9.23 12.15
CA SER A 210 3.63 -9.26 12.30
C SER A 210 2.93 -8.40 11.24
N ALA A 211 2.01 -8.99 10.50
CA ALA A 211 1.37 -8.39 9.34
C ALA A 211 0.49 -7.19 9.72
N ILE A 212 -0.30 -7.31 10.79
CA ILE A 212 -1.28 -6.27 11.18
C ILE A 212 -0.56 -4.97 11.59
N PRO A 213 0.43 -4.98 12.52
CA PRO A 213 1.17 -3.78 12.87
C PRO A 213 1.92 -3.13 11.69
N LEU A 214 2.54 -3.96 10.83
CA LEU A 214 3.23 -3.47 9.63
C LEU A 214 2.26 -2.73 8.70
N ILE A 215 1.12 -3.35 8.42
CA ILE A 215 0.07 -2.78 7.56
C ILE A 215 -0.48 -1.49 8.14
N GLU A 216 -0.82 -1.46 9.43
CA GLU A 216 -1.41 -0.28 10.05
C GLU A 216 -0.44 0.90 10.06
N LYS A 217 0.83 0.63 10.39
CA LYS A 217 1.90 1.62 10.37
C LYS A 217 2.08 2.21 8.97
N GLU A 218 2.17 1.35 7.95
CA GLU A 218 2.37 1.80 6.57
C GLU A 218 1.13 2.48 5.98
N PHE A 219 -0.08 2.03 6.30
CA PHE A 219 -1.30 2.70 5.86
C PHE A 219 -1.36 4.14 6.37
N LYS A 220 -1.12 4.38 7.66
CA LYS A 220 -1.09 5.73 8.24
C LYS A 220 0.01 6.57 7.60
N ARG A 221 1.24 6.06 7.58
CA ARG A 221 2.41 6.77 7.06
C ARG A 221 2.25 7.14 5.58
N GLN A 222 1.81 6.21 4.74
CA GLN A 222 1.67 6.47 3.30
C GLN A 222 0.54 7.46 3.03
N ASN A 223 -0.60 7.37 3.73
CA ASN A 223 -1.69 8.34 3.56
C ASN A 223 -1.24 9.76 3.90
N ASP A 224 -0.53 9.95 5.01
CA ASP A 224 -0.03 11.25 5.43
C ASP A 224 0.98 11.82 4.41
N ILE A 225 1.91 10.99 3.94
CA ILE A 225 2.91 11.43 2.95
C ILE A 225 2.26 11.73 1.60
N VAL A 226 1.29 10.93 1.15
CA VAL A 226 0.60 11.14 -0.12
C VAL A 226 -0.19 12.44 -0.11
N ILE A 227 -0.90 12.78 0.96
CA ILE A 227 -1.58 14.08 1.08
C ILE A 227 -0.56 15.22 0.98
N ASN A 228 0.59 15.12 1.66
CA ASN A 228 1.65 16.13 1.56
C ASN A 228 2.24 16.24 0.15
N ILE A 229 2.39 15.12 -0.57
CA ILE A 229 2.82 15.12 -1.98
C ILE A 229 1.81 15.89 -2.84
N LEU A 230 0.51 15.65 -2.65
CA LEU A 230 -0.55 16.31 -3.42
C LEU A 230 -0.61 17.81 -3.14
N HIS A 231 -0.50 18.24 -1.88
CA HIS A 231 -0.37 19.66 -1.53
C HIS A 231 0.90 20.30 -2.12
N CYS A 232 2.03 19.58 -2.14
CA CYS A 232 3.25 20.07 -2.76
C CYS A 232 3.08 20.24 -4.27
N LEU A 233 2.36 19.34 -4.94
CA LEU A 233 2.04 19.47 -6.37
C LEU A 233 1.21 20.73 -6.64
N ASP A 234 0.18 21.01 -5.83
CA ASP A 234 -0.62 22.22 -5.99
C ASP A 234 0.21 23.50 -5.88
N LYS A 235 1.12 23.56 -4.90
CA LYS A 235 2.03 24.70 -4.75
C LYS A 235 2.89 24.90 -6.00
N LEU A 236 3.44 23.81 -6.54
CA LEU A 236 4.31 23.84 -7.71
C LEU A 236 3.58 24.31 -8.97
N VAL A 237 2.33 23.88 -9.18
CA VAL A 237 1.54 24.30 -10.33
C VAL A 237 0.91 25.67 -10.15
N SER A 238 0.56 26.08 -8.92
CA SER A 238 0.09 27.43 -8.63
C SER A 238 1.16 28.47 -8.92
N ALA A 239 2.43 28.17 -8.62
CA ALA A 239 3.55 29.04 -8.94
C ALA A 239 3.86 29.13 -10.45
N ALA A 240 3.20 28.29 -11.27
CA ALA A 240 3.37 28.25 -12.72
C ALA A 240 2.15 28.79 -13.51
N ILE A 241 1.07 29.15 -12.81
CA ILE A 241 -0.08 29.90 -13.34
C ILE A 241 0.21 31.39 -13.18
#